data_AF-Q110V2-F1
#
_entry.id   AF-Q110V2-F1
#
_cell.length_a   1.000
_cell.length_b   1.000
_cell.length_c   1.000
_cell.angle_alpha   90.00
_cell.angle_beta   90.00
_cell.angle_gamma   90.00
#
_symmetry.space_group_name_H-M   'P 1'
#
loop_
_entity.id
_entity.type
_entity.pdbx_description
1 polymer ?
#
loop_
_entity_poly.entity_id
_entity_poly.type
_entity_poly.pdbx_seq_one_letter_code
_entity_poly.pdbx_strand_id
1 'polypeptide(L)' 'MSDLDRGIMKFKGADTPRAIAISAILILGSIVFLLFWGLNTAYTVG' A
#
# COMPACT_ATOMS: atom_id res chain seq x y z
N MET A 1 -4.91 13.51 11.71
CA MET A 1 -5.42 13.29 10.34
C MET A 1 -6.63 14.18 10.03
N SER A 2 -6.79 15.37 10.63
CA SER A 2 -7.90 16.26 10.24
C SER A 2 -7.56 17.19 9.07
N ASP A 3 -6.27 17.39 8.75
CA ASP A 3 -5.86 18.30 7.68
C ASP A 3 -6.03 17.66 6.28
N LEU A 4 -5.83 16.34 6.18
CA LEU A 4 -6.05 15.55 4.96
C LEU A 4 -7.54 15.42 4.61
N ASP A 5 -8.43 15.44 5.61
CA ASP A 5 -9.88 15.46 5.44
C ASP A 5 -10.38 16.89 5.13
N ARG A 6 -9.76 17.51 4.11
CA ARG A 6 -10.12 18.85 3.59
C ARG A 6 -10.20 18.85 2.06
N GLY A 7 -11.00 19.79 1.52
CA GLY A 7 -11.11 19.99 0.07
C GLY A 7 -11.58 18.75 -0.68
N ILE A 8 -10.86 18.38 -1.73
CA ILE A 8 -11.19 17.25 -2.61
C ILE A 8 -10.76 15.88 -2.04
N MET A 9 -9.93 15.84 -1.00
CA MET A 9 -9.42 14.61 -0.39
C MET A 9 -10.28 14.12 0.79
N LYS A 10 -11.50 14.65 0.92
CA LYS A 10 -12.47 14.23 1.95
C LYS A 10 -13.14 12.92 1.59
N PHE A 11 -12.47 11.81 1.91
CA PHE A 11 -13.00 10.47 1.68
C PHE A 11 -13.58 9.90 2.97
N LYS A 12 -14.90 9.70 2.98
CA LYS A 12 -15.61 9.18 4.16
C LYS A 12 -15.05 7.82 4.56
N GLY A 13 -14.49 7.76 5.77
CA GLY A 13 -13.98 6.52 6.37
C GLY A 13 -12.57 6.11 5.94
N ALA A 14 -11.89 6.89 5.10
CA ALA A 14 -10.52 6.61 4.68
C ALA A 14 -9.53 6.67 5.84
N ASP A 15 -9.76 7.57 6.81
CA ASP A 15 -8.91 7.73 8.00
C ASP A 15 -9.24 6.74 9.13
N THR A 16 -10.12 5.76 8.90
CA THR A 16 -10.42 4.76 9.93
C THR A 16 -9.23 3.81 10.11
N PRO A 17 -8.90 3.38 11.35
CA PRO A 17 -7.77 2.46 11.59
C PRO A 17 -7.84 1.17 10.76
N ARG A 18 -9.05 0.67 10.50
CA ARG A 18 -9.28 -0.51 9.66
C ARG A 18 -8.94 -0.26 8.19
N ALA A 19 -9.37 0.86 7.62
CA ALA A 19 -9.07 1.21 6.23
C ALA A 19 -7.56 1.42 6.02
N ILE A 20 -6.89 2.06 6.98
CA ILE A 20 -5.44 2.25 6.98
C ILE A 20 -4.70 0.90 7.05
N ALA A 21 -5.12 -0.01 7.94
CA ALA A 21 -4.48 -1.32 8.07
C ALA A 21 -4.58 -2.14 6.77
N ILE A 22 -5.76 -2.17 6.13
CA ILE A 22 -5.98 -2.91 4.89
C ILE A 22 -5.14 -2.32 3.74
N SER A 23 -5.16 -0.99 3.59
CA SER A 23 -4.37 -0.31 2.56
C SER A 23 -2.86 -0.47 2.76
N ALA A 24 -2.40 -0.41 4.01
CA ALA A 24 -0.99 -0.66 4.33
C ALA A 24 -0.55 -2.08 3.95
N ILE A 25 -1.36 -3.10 4.27
CA ILE A 25 -1.06 -4.50 3.88
C ILE A 25 -0.97 -4.64 2.36
N LEU A 26 -1.91 -4.02 1.61
CA LEU A 26 -1.90 -4.08 0.15
C LEU A 26 -0.65 -3.41 -0.42
N ILE A 27 -0.32 -2.19 0.03
CA ILE A 27 0.82 -1.44 -0.49
C ILE A 27 2.13 -2.15 -0.13
N LEU A 28 2.37 -2.44 1.14
CA LEU A 28 3.61 -3.10 1.58
C LEU A 28 3.74 -4.52 1.00
N GLY A 29 2.64 -5.27 0.96
CA GLY A 29 2.60 -6.60 0.34
C GLY A 29 2.96 -6.55 -1.15
N SER A 30 2.43 -5.56 -1.89
CA SER A 30 2.77 -5.38 -3.29
C SER A 30 4.25 -5.03 -3.50
N ILE A 31 4.84 -4.21 -2.64
CA ILE A 31 6.26 -3.85 -2.70
C ILE A 31 7.11 -5.10 -2.45
N VAL A 32 6.84 -5.87 -1.39
CA VAL A 32 7.57 -7.11 -1.09
C VAL A 32 7.43 -8.12 -2.22
N PHE A 33 6.22 -8.27 -2.77
CA PHE A 33 5.98 -9.13 -3.93
C PHE A 33 6.81 -8.71 -5.14
N LEU A 34 6.83 -7.42 -5.49
CA LEU A 34 7.60 -6.91 -6.63
C LEU A 34 9.10 -7.06 -6.42
N LEU A 35 9.60 -6.86 -5.20
CA LEU A 35 11.00 -7.10 -4.87
C LEU A 35 11.37 -8.57 -5.06
N PHE A 36 10.58 -9.48 -4.50
CA PHE A 36 10.83 -10.91 -4.63
C PHE A 36 10.73 -11.38 -6.08
N TRP A 37 9.69 -10.94 -6.78
CA TRP A 37 9.50 -11.27 -8.19
C TRP A 37 10.61 -10.70 -9.07
N GLY A 38 11.03 -9.47 -8.83
CA GLY A 38 12.13 -8.83 -9.56
C GLY A 38 13.46 -9.53 -9.33
N LEU A 39 13.79 -9.86 -8.08
CA LEU A 39 14.98 -10.65 -7.76
C LEU A 39 14.94 -12.02 -8.44
N ASN A 40 13.80 -12.69 -8.41
CA ASN A 40 13.69 -14.00 -9.03
C ASN A 40 13.80 -13.95 -10.55
N THR A 41 13.13 -12.97 -11.17
CA THR A 41 13.12 -12.82 -12.62
C THR A 41 14.49 -12.39 -13.16
N ALA A 42 15.21 -11.53 -12.42
CA ALA A 42 16.48 -10.98 -12.88
C ALA A 42 17.68 -11.89 -12.59
N TYR A 43 17.67 -12.61 -11.46
CA TYR A 43 18.85 -13.31 -10.96
C TYR A 43 18.66 -14.81 -10.75
N THR A 44 17.44 -15.34 -10.72
CA THR A 44 17.25 -16.79 -10.66
C THR A 44 17.50 -17.36 -12.06
N VAL A 45 18.77 -17.66 -12.32
CA VAL A 45 19.20 -18.48 -13.45
C VAL A 45 19.06 -19.94 -12.99
N GLY A 46 17.99 -20.60 -13.46
CA GLY A 46 17.98 -22.05 -13.60
C GLY A 46 18.83 -22.46 -14.80
#